data_AF-A0A2E3ZIS0-F1
#
_entry.id   AF-A0A2E3ZIS0-F1
#
_cell.length_a   1.000
_cell.length_b   1.000
_cell.length_c   1.000
_cell.angle_alpha   90.00
_cell.angle_beta   90.00
_cell.angle_gamma   90.00
#
_symmetry.space_group_name_H-M   'P 1'
#
loop_
_entity.id
_entity.type
_entity.pdbx_description
1 polymer ?
#
loop_
_entity_poly.entity_id
_entity_poly.type
_entity_poly.pdbx_seq_one_letter_code
_entity_poly.pdbx_strand_id
1 'polypeptide(L)'
;MDPSVVVCSGCCCGRVDRGHPEVPIDHLNEAWEMYQLGEKVDLTISGCLGPCSMHNVSKLITNNKEIWIGELDRQEHYDAIVSWAIEISQSVYDVKIPEILKSQIFTPDSKYLA
;
A
#
# COMPACT_ATOMS: atom_id res chain seq x y z
N MET A 1 13.43 8.34 -8.73
CA MET A 1 13.01 7.45 -7.63
C MET A 1 12.20 6.34 -8.26
N ASP A 2 12.56 5.10 -7.99
CA ASP A 2 11.75 4.00 -8.47
C ASP A 2 10.41 3.98 -7.69
N PRO A 3 9.31 3.53 -8.31
CA PRO A 3 8.05 3.39 -7.61
C PRO A 3 8.20 2.55 -6.33
N SER A 4 7.41 2.84 -5.30
CA SER A 4 7.43 2.05 -4.08
C SER A 4 6.05 1.91 -3.46
N VAL A 5 5.88 0.80 -2.76
CA VAL A 5 4.72 0.47 -1.93
C VAL A 5 5.18 0.35 -0.49
N VAL A 6 4.61 1.17 0.39
CA VAL A 6 4.85 1.07 1.83
C VAL A 6 3.59 0.60 2.51
N VAL A 7 3.64 -0.53 3.21
CA VAL A 7 2.50 -1.12 3.91
C VAL A 7 2.72 -1.04 5.41
N CYS A 8 1.77 -0.48 6.14
CA CYS A 8 1.78 -0.44 7.60
C CYS A 8 1.45 -1.81 8.19
N SER A 9 2.33 -2.30 9.07
CA SER A 9 2.09 -3.41 10.00
C SER A 9 2.44 -2.98 11.43
N GLY A 10 1.98 -1.77 11.79
CA GLY A 10 2.29 -1.11 13.06
C GLY A 10 1.23 -1.28 14.15
N CYS A 11 1.23 -0.34 15.11
CA CYS A 11 0.44 -0.44 16.34
C CYS A 11 -1.08 -0.56 16.15
N CYS A 12 -1.63 -0.09 15.02
CA CYS A 12 -3.06 -0.15 14.67
C CYS A 12 -3.37 -1.03 13.44
N CYS A 13 -2.43 -1.17 12.50
CA CYS A 13 -2.60 -1.95 11.29
C CYS A 13 -2.43 -3.45 11.60
N GLY A 14 -3.31 -4.30 11.09
CA GLY A 14 -3.27 -5.75 11.31
C GLY A 14 -3.71 -6.18 12.71
N ARG A 15 -4.39 -5.30 13.46
CA ARG A 15 -4.85 -5.57 14.82
C ARG A 15 -6.20 -6.27 14.84
N VAL A 16 -6.17 -7.59 14.63
CA VAL A 16 -7.37 -8.46 14.69
C VAL A 16 -8.05 -8.40 16.06
N ASP A 17 -7.29 -8.22 17.14
CA ASP A 17 -7.79 -8.00 18.50
C ASP A 17 -8.61 -6.71 18.65
N ARG A 18 -8.49 -5.76 17.70
CA ARG A 18 -9.23 -4.50 17.65
C ARG A 18 -10.30 -4.47 16.55
N GLY A 19 -10.57 -5.60 15.92
CA GLY A 19 -11.58 -5.73 14.86
C GLY A 19 -11.10 -5.32 13.47
N HIS A 20 -9.79 -5.08 13.29
CA HIS A 20 -9.22 -4.81 11.96
C HIS A 20 -8.69 -6.10 11.33
N PRO A 21 -8.89 -6.31 10.02
CA PRO A 21 -8.30 -7.45 9.32
C PRO A 21 -6.78 -7.45 9.43
N GLU A 22 -6.20 -8.65 9.44
CA GLU A 22 -4.75 -8.83 9.39
C GLU A 22 -4.19 -8.26 8.08
N VAL A 23 -3.02 -7.65 8.14
CA VAL A 23 -2.29 -7.22 6.95
C VAL A 23 -1.64 -8.47 6.34
N PRO A 24 -1.94 -8.83 5.08
CA PRO A 24 -1.49 -10.10 4.51
C PRO A 24 -0.04 -9.99 4.02
N ILE A 25 0.91 -9.87 4.95
CA ILE A 25 2.34 -9.66 4.67
C ILE A 25 2.92 -10.79 3.82
N ASP A 26 2.62 -12.03 4.20
CA ASP A 26 3.13 -13.20 3.48
C ASP A 26 2.65 -13.21 2.02
N HIS A 27 1.36 -12.93 1.79
CA HIS A 27 0.79 -12.79 0.44
C HIS A 27 1.47 -11.68 -0.37
N LEU A 28 1.76 -10.53 0.25
CA LEU A 28 2.44 -9.43 -0.43
C LEU A 28 3.88 -9.81 -0.81
N ASN A 29 4.61 -10.46 0.10
CA ASN A 29 5.97 -10.92 -0.18
C ASN A 29 5.99 -11.98 -1.29
N GLU A 30 5.09 -12.96 -1.22
CA GLU A 30 4.94 -14.01 -2.24
C GLU A 30 4.59 -13.42 -3.61
N ALA A 31 3.68 -12.43 -3.65
CA ALA A 31 3.36 -11.74 -4.90
C ALA A 31 4.57 -10.97 -5.45
N TRP A 32 5.33 -10.29 -4.60
CA TRP A 32 6.53 -9.56 -5.03
C TRP A 32 7.60 -10.48 -5.61
N GLU A 33 7.78 -11.66 -5.02
CA GLU A 33 8.69 -12.69 -5.55
C GLU A 33 8.15 -13.28 -6.86
N MET A 34 6.89 -13.70 -6.89
CA MET A 34 6.23 -14.33 -8.03
C MET A 34 6.29 -13.47 -9.29
N TYR A 35 6.05 -12.16 -9.14
CA TYR A 35 6.04 -11.21 -10.25
C TYR A 35 7.38 -10.48 -10.44
N GLN A 36 8.43 -10.84 -9.69
CA GLN A 36 9.76 -10.24 -9.76
C GLN A 36 9.74 -8.71 -9.62
N LEU A 37 8.87 -8.18 -8.75
CA LEU A 37 8.61 -6.74 -8.66
C LEU A 37 9.74 -5.97 -7.99
N GLY A 38 10.54 -6.61 -7.13
CA GLY A 38 11.58 -5.94 -6.33
C GLY A 38 12.68 -5.25 -7.14
N GLU A 39 12.84 -5.54 -8.43
CA GLU A 39 13.79 -4.82 -9.29
C GLU A 39 13.27 -3.46 -9.78
N LYS A 40 11.94 -3.22 -9.67
CA LYS A 40 11.27 -2.08 -10.28
C LYS A 40 10.30 -1.34 -9.37
N VAL A 41 9.78 -2.01 -8.35
CA VAL A 41 8.84 -1.48 -7.38
C VAL A 41 9.23 -2.01 -6.00
N ASP A 42 9.71 -1.14 -5.13
CA ASP A 42 10.09 -1.56 -3.77
C ASP A 42 8.84 -1.89 -2.95
N LEU A 43 8.87 -3.01 -2.21
CA LEU A 43 7.92 -3.28 -1.12
C LEU A 43 8.60 -3.01 0.21
N THR A 44 8.00 -2.13 1.02
CA THR A 44 8.44 -1.86 2.38
C THR A 44 7.33 -2.18 3.36
N ILE A 45 7.54 -3.18 4.21
CA ILE A 45 6.70 -3.41 5.38
C ILE A 45 7.22 -2.54 6.51
N SER A 46 6.42 -1.55 6.92
CA SER A 46 6.78 -0.55 7.92
C SER A 46 6.01 -0.76 9.22
N GLY A 47 6.51 -0.13 10.29
CA GLY A 47 5.78 0.01 11.54
C GLY A 47 4.57 0.96 11.40
N CYS A 48 4.46 1.96 12.27
CA CYS A 48 3.37 2.93 12.19
C CYS A 48 3.68 4.01 11.13
N LEU A 49 2.72 4.27 10.23
CA LEU A 49 2.80 5.36 9.25
C LEU A 49 2.17 6.68 9.73
N GLY A 50 1.53 6.70 10.89
CA GLY A 50 0.99 7.92 11.51
C GLY A 50 -0.53 7.98 11.59
N PRO A 51 -1.29 8.04 10.47
CA PRO A 51 -2.76 8.12 10.43
C PRO A 51 -3.49 6.86 10.98
N CYS A 52 -3.31 6.57 12.27
CA CYS A 52 -3.83 5.35 12.90
C CYS A 52 -5.35 5.23 12.86
N SER A 53 -6.07 6.35 12.75
CA SER A 53 -7.53 6.37 12.60
C SER A 53 -8.00 5.73 11.30
N MET A 54 -7.16 5.73 10.26
CA MET A 54 -7.52 5.14 8.97
C MET A 54 -7.29 3.63 8.93
N HIS A 55 -6.52 3.06 9.87
CA HIS A 55 -6.09 1.66 9.95
C HIS A 55 -5.54 1.06 8.62
N ASN A 56 -4.81 -0.06 8.72
CA ASN A 56 -4.27 -0.80 7.57
C ASN A 56 -3.72 0.08 6.44
N VAL A 57 -2.95 1.12 6.80
CA VAL A 57 -2.56 2.19 5.87
C VAL A 57 -1.47 1.69 4.93
N SER A 58 -1.55 2.06 3.65
CA SER A 58 -0.46 1.90 2.70
C SER A 58 -0.21 3.17 1.90
N LYS A 59 0.98 3.29 1.33
CA LYS A 59 1.37 4.36 0.42
C LYS A 59 1.79 3.80 -0.92
N LEU A 60 1.29 4.38 -1.99
CA LEU A 60 1.72 4.11 -3.36
C LEU A 60 2.48 5.34 -3.85
N ILE A 61 3.79 5.18 -4.06
CA ILE A 61 4.72 6.28 -4.32
C ILE A 61 5.23 6.12 -5.74
N THR A 62 5.18 7.20 -6.52
CA THR A 62 5.87 7.33 -7.80
C THR A 62 6.70 8.62 -7.79
N ASN A 63 7.45 8.88 -8.87
CA ASN A 63 8.21 10.13 -9.02
C ASN A 63 7.37 11.41 -8.91
N ASN A 64 6.07 11.32 -9.19
CA ASN A 64 5.21 12.49 -9.31
C ASN A 64 4.22 12.64 -8.16
N LYS A 65 3.93 11.56 -7.43
CA LYS A 65 2.83 11.51 -6.46
C LYS A 65 3.09 10.50 -5.36
N GLU A 66 2.60 10.84 -4.17
CA GLU A 66 2.42 9.93 -3.06
C GLU A 66 0.92 9.81 -2.81
N ILE A 67 0.39 8.58 -2.90
CA ILE A 67 -1.03 8.30 -2.69
C ILE A 67 -1.16 7.52 -1.39
N TRP A 68 -1.96 8.06 -0.47
CA TRP A 68 -2.27 7.43 0.80
C TRP A 68 -3.58 6.68 0.67
N ILE A 69 -3.55 5.40 1.07
CA ILE A 69 -4.73 4.54 1.13
C ILE A 69 -4.87 3.97 2.53
N GLY A 70 -6.08 4.01 3.07
CA GLY A 70 -6.42 3.50 4.39
C GLY A 70 -7.60 2.54 4.31
N GLU A 71 -8.03 2.02 5.45
CA GLU A 71 -9.21 1.16 5.55
C GLU A 71 -9.12 -0.07 4.63
N LEU A 72 -7.90 -0.63 4.53
CA LEU A 72 -7.66 -1.84 3.74
C LEU A 72 -8.16 -3.08 4.50
N ASP A 73 -9.47 -3.27 4.44
CA ASP A 73 -10.17 -4.27 5.25
C ASP A 73 -10.49 -5.59 4.50
N ARG A 74 -10.02 -5.73 3.27
CA ARG A 74 -10.31 -6.90 2.45
C ARG A 74 -9.08 -7.31 1.66
N GLN A 75 -8.96 -8.61 1.41
CA GLN A 75 -7.85 -9.18 0.64
C GLN A 75 -7.74 -8.53 -0.75
N GLU A 76 -8.89 -8.24 -1.37
CA GLU A 76 -8.98 -7.62 -2.70
C GLU A 76 -8.35 -6.21 -2.75
N HIS A 77 -8.23 -5.53 -1.62
CA HIS A 77 -7.50 -4.27 -1.56
C HIS A 77 -6.00 -4.49 -1.73
N TYR A 78 -5.45 -5.52 -1.10
CA TYR A 78 -4.04 -5.89 -1.23
C TYR A 78 -3.73 -6.47 -2.61
N ASP A 79 -4.65 -7.27 -3.18
CA ASP A 79 -4.54 -7.75 -4.56
C ASP A 79 -4.55 -6.59 -5.58
N ALA A 80 -5.32 -5.54 -5.30
CA ALA A 80 -5.32 -4.33 -6.10
C ALA A 80 -3.99 -3.55 -5.99
N ILE A 81 -3.36 -3.53 -4.81
CA ILE A 81 -2.01 -2.96 -4.64
C ILE A 81 -0.99 -3.73 -5.48
N VAL A 82 -1.04 -5.07 -5.43
CA VAL A 82 -0.18 -5.94 -6.25
C VAL A 82 -0.42 -5.67 -7.74
N SER A 83 -1.69 -5.59 -8.17
CA SER A 83 -2.05 -5.29 -9.55
C SER A 83 -1.49 -3.94 -10.00
N TRP A 84 -1.62 -2.92 -9.16
CA TRP A 84 -1.02 -1.60 -9.42
C TRP A 84 0.52 -1.67 -9.54
N ALA A 85 1.18 -2.43 -8.67
CA ALA A 85 2.63 -2.62 -8.71
C ALA A 85 3.09 -3.32 -9.99
N ILE A 86 2.36 -4.35 -10.44
CA ILE A 86 2.60 -5.01 -11.73
C ILE A 86 2.49 -4.00 -12.88
N GLU A 87 1.40 -3.24 -12.93
CA GLU A 87 1.17 -2.27 -14.00
C GLU A 87 2.23 -1.16 -14.04
N ILE A 88 2.60 -0.56 -12.89
CA ILE A 88 3.63 0.48 -12.87
C ILE A 88 5.02 -0.08 -13.20
N SER A 89 5.33 -1.34 -12.85
CA SER A 89 6.62 -1.99 -13.18
C SER A 89 6.86 -2.17 -14.68
N GLN A 90 5.78 -2.11 -15.48
CA GLN A 90 5.82 -2.28 -16.94
C GLN A 90 5.62 -0.96 -17.69
N SER A 91 5.31 0.12 -16.97
CA SER A 91 4.95 1.41 -17.55
C SER A 91 6.05 2.45 -17.33
N VAL A 92 6.28 3.30 -18.34
CA VAL A 92 7.11 4.51 -18.23
C VAL A 92 6.31 5.72 -17.73
N TYR A 93 4.98 5.57 -17.63
CA TYR A 93 4.04 6.63 -17.23
C TYR A 93 3.28 6.24 -15.96
N ASP A 94 2.73 7.24 -15.27
CA ASP A 94 1.83 7.01 -14.13
C ASP A 94 0.63 6.13 -14.54
N VAL A 95 0.42 5.05 -13.80
CA VAL A 95 -0.77 4.21 -13.92
C VAL A 95 -1.92 4.70 -13.06
N LYS A 96 -3.13 4.32 -13.47
CA LYS A 96 -4.37 4.62 -12.75
C LYS A 96 -4.43 3.80 -11.48
N ILE A 97 -5.05 4.35 -10.44
CA ILE A 97 -5.37 3.59 -9.25
C ILE A 97 -6.54 2.65 -9.56
N PRO A 98 -6.45 1.35 -9.20
CA PRO A 98 -7.56 0.41 -9.32
C PRO A 98 -8.84 0.97 -8.68
N GLU A 99 -9.99 0.77 -9.33
CA GLU A 99 -11.27 1.35 -8.88
C GLU A 99 -11.61 1.01 -7.43
N ILE A 100 -11.31 -0.23 -6.99
CA ILE A 100 -11.58 -0.68 -5.63
C ILE A 100 -10.77 0.06 -4.56
N LEU A 101 -9.65 0.70 -4.92
CA LEU A 101 -8.84 1.48 -3.98
C LEU A 101 -9.23 2.95 -3.95
N LYS A 102 -10.06 3.44 -4.88
CA LYS A 102 -10.38 4.87 -4.95
C LYS A 102 -11.15 5.35 -3.73
N SER A 103 -12.03 4.53 -3.17
CA SER A 103 -12.73 4.85 -1.92
C SER A 103 -11.83 4.84 -0.68
N GLN A 104 -10.61 4.32 -0.80
CA GLN A 104 -9.65 4.14 0.30
C GLN A 104 -8.62 5.27 0.28
N ILE A 105 -8.57 6.07 -0.79
CA ILE A 105 -7.69 7.23 -0.89
C ILE A 105 -8.11 8.30 0.11
N PHE A 106 -7.16 8.79 0.89
CA PHE A 106 -7.39 9.89 1.82
C PHE A 106 -6.23 10.88 1.78
N THR A 107 -6.47 12.09 2.29
CA THR A 107 -5.42 13.09 2.51
C THR A 107 -5.01 13.03 3.98
N PRO A 108 -3.76 12.65 4.30
CA PRO A 108 -3.31 12.69 5.69
C PRO A 108 -3.15 14.14 6.16
N ASP A 109 -3.18 14.34 7.48
CA ASP A 109 -2.79 15.60 8.11
C ASP A 109 -1.34 15.96 7.72
N SER A 110 -1.05 17.24 7.53
CA SER A 110 0.25 17.73 7.05
C SER A 110 1.42 17.31 7.94
N LYS A 111 1.16 17.03 9.22
CA LYS A 111 2.17 16.49 10.16
C LYS A 111 2.68 15.08 9.82
N TYR A 112 2.02 14.36 8.90
CA TYR A 112 2.43 13.02 8.45
C TYR A 112 3.07 13.03 7.06
N LEU A 113 3.12 14.19 6.41
CA LEU A 113 3.85 14.37 5.16
C LEU A 113 5.33 14.59 5.52
N ALA A 114 6.20 13.82 4.88
CA ALA A 114 7.65 13.93 5.04
C ALA A 114 8.23 15.04 4.16
#